data_AF-A0A2H6EZK0-F1
#
_entry.id   AF-A0A2H6EZK0-F1
#
_cell.length_a   1.000
_cell.length_b   1.000
_cell.length_c   1.000
_cell.angle_alpha   90.00
_cell.angle_beta   90.00
_cell.angle_gamma   90.00
#
_symmetry.space_group_name_H-M   'P 1'
#
loop_
_entity.id
_entity.type
_entity.pdbx_description
1 polymer ?
#
loop_
_entity_poly.entity_id
_entity_poly.type
_entity_poly.pdbx_seq_one_letter_code
_entity_poly.pdbx_strand_id
1 'polypeptide(L)'
;MEETKKLKKQLHIIKGQIDGIEKMIDNERDAEEIYIQFKAIEGHFQKTFHGLLEDILRKNLALKIVKVMNACPGNCRDAEKIEFIHREFPKMEIKKVANIISEINDIEKRLENLNQNGMSQ
;
A
#
# COMPACT_ATOMS: atom_id res chain seq x y z
N MET A 1 -4.88 10.09 4.57
CA MET A 1 -3.45 10.39 4.35
C MET A 1 -3.32 11.21 3.07
N GLU A 2 -2.39 12.16 3.03
CA GLU A 2 -2.18 13.05 1.87
C GLU A 2 -1.79 12.26 0.61
N GLU A 3 -1.02 11.19 0.80
CA GLU A 3 -0.54 10.29 -0.26
C GLU A 3 -1.68 9.57 -0.95
N THR A 4 -2.71 9.14 -0.20
CA THR A 4 -3.91 8.51 -0.77
C THR A 4 -4.68 9.47 -1.68
N LYS A 5 -4.75 10.76 -1.33
CA LYS A 5 -5.36 11.78 -2.17
C LYS A 5 -4.55 11.98 -3.46
N LYS A 6 -3.23 12.04 -3.35
CA LYS A 6 -2.31 12.13 -4.50
C LYS A 6 -2.44 10.91 -5.41
N LEU A 7 -2.48 9.70 -4.86
CA LEU A 7 -2.68 8.46 -5.62
C LEU A 7 -4.00 8.50 -6.39
N LYS A 8 -5.10 8.90 -5.73
CA LYS A 8 -6.41 9.06 -6.39
C LYS A 8 -6.36 10.07 -7.55
N LYS A 9 -5.68 11.21 -7.36
CA LYS A 9 -5.50 12.22 -8.42
C LYS A 9 -4.75 11.63 -9.63
N GLN A 10 -3.69 10.87 -9.40
CA GLN A 10 -2.93 10.23 -10.48
C GLN A 10 -3.76 9.18 -11.24
N LEU A 11 -4.56 8.38 -10.54
CA LEU A 11 -5.48 7.44 -11.18
C LEU A 11 -6.52 8.14 -12.07
N HIS A 12 -7.02 9.32 -11.66
CA HIS A 12 -7.91 10.11 -12.51
C HIS A 12 -7.21 10.63 -13.78
N ILE A 13 -5.93 11.01 -13.68
CA ILE A 13 -5.14 11.41 -14.85
C ILE A 13 -4.97 10.22 -15.81
N ILE A 14 -4.56 9.06 -15.29
CA ILE A 14 -4.39 7.83 -16.09
C ILE A 14 -5.70 7.44 -16.77
N LYS A 15 -6.83 7.52 -16.06
CA LYS A 15 -8.16 7.29 -16.66
C LYS A 15 -8.39 8.21 -17.87
N GLY A 16 -8.15 9.51 -17.72
CA GLY A 16 -8.31 10.45 -18.83
C GLY A 16 -7.38 10.15 -20.01
N GLN A 17 -6.18 9.61 -19.77
CA GLN A 17 -5.28 9.16 -20.83
C GLN A 17 -5.81 7.91 -21.55
N ILE A 18 -6.36 6.94 -20.80
CA ILE A 18 -7.01 5.74 -21.38
C ILE A 18 -8.19 6.15 -22.25
N ASP A 19 -9.08 7.01 -21.74
CA ASP A 19 -10.23 7.54 -22.50
C ASP A 19 -9.75 8.26 -23.78
N GLY A 20 -8.58 8.90 -23.74
CA GLY A 20 -7.95 9.53 -24.90
C GLY A 20 -7.48 8.53 -25.95
N ILE A 21 -6.87 7.41 -25.53
CA ILE A 21 -6.43 6.34 -26.42
C ILE A 21 -7.61 5.63 -27.07
N GLU A 22 -8.68 5.34 -26.31
CA GLU A 22 -9.90 4.75 -26.86
C GLU A 22 -10.43 5.60 -28.02
N LYS A 23 -10.51 6.92 -27.83
CA LYS A 23 -10.89 7.85 -28.91
C LYS A 23 -9.91 7.85 -30.07
N MET A 24 -8.62 7.67 -29.84
CA MET A 24 -7.65 7.59 -30.94
C MET A 24 -7.89 6.35 -31.79
N ILE A 25 -8.22 5.22 -31.16
CA ILE A 25 -8.58 3.97 -31.83
C ILE A 25 -9.89 4.16 -32.62
N ASP A 26 -10.92 4.74 -32.01
CA ASP A 26 -12.21 5.00 -32.66
C ASP A 26 -12.10 5.91 -33.90
N ASN A 27 -11.11 6.81 -33.90
CA ASN A 27 -10.84 7.73 -35.00
C ASN A 27 -9.78 7.21 -35.98
N GLU A 28 -9.42 5.93 -35.91
CA GLU A 28 -8.44 5.27 -36.81
C GLU A 28 -7.10 6.04 -36.89
N ARG A 29 -6.65 6.60 -35.75
CA ARG A 29 -5.35 7.30 -35.66
C ARG A 29 -4.20 6.32 -35.95
N ASP A 30 -3.07 6.89 -36.37
CA ASP A 30 -1.88 6.12 -36.66
C ASP A 30 -1.39 5.30 -35.45
N ALA A 31 -0.94 4.07 -35.72
CA ALA A 31 -0.52 3.12 -34.69
C ALA A 31 0.71 3.61 -33.89
N GLU A 32 1.62 4.36 -34.51
CA GLU A 32 2.78 4.95 -33.83
C GLU A 32 2.33 6.00 -32.80
N GLU A 33 1.36 6.82 -33.15
CA GLU A 33 0.81 7.81 -32.23
C GLU A 33 0.11 7.15 -31.03
N ILE A 34 -0.66 6.09 -31.27
CA ILE A 34 -1.30 5.28 -30.23
C ILE A 34 -0.23 4.67 -29.31
N TYR A 35 0.84 4.11 -29.89
CA TYR A 35 1.96 3.54 -29.15
C TYR A 35 2.64 4.58 -28.24
N ILE A 36 2.90 5.79 -28.74
CA ILE A 36 3.49 6.88 -27.95
C ILE A 36 2.60 7.21 -26.74
N GLN A 37 1.28 7.27 -26.91
CA GLN A 37 0.37 7.52 -25.78
C GLN A 37 0.36 6.37 -24.77
N PHE A 38 0.40 5.12 -25.23
CA PHE A 38 0.53 3.96 -24.35
C PHE A 38 1.82 4.03 -23.52
N LYS A 39 2.95 4.40 -24.13
CA LYS A 39 4.22 4.60 -23.41
C LYS A 39 4.13 5.73 -22.38
N ALA A 40 3.38 6.80 -22.66
CA ALA A 40 3.15 7.87 -21.69
C ALA A 40 2.34 7.38 -20.48
N ILE A 41 1.30 6.57 -20.69
CA ILE A 41 0.53 5.94 -19.62
C ILE A 41 1.43 5.02 -18.78
N GLU A 42 2.21 4.15 -19.43
CA GLU A 42 3.13 3.25 -18.73
C GLU A 42 4.11 4.04 -17.84
N GLY A 43 4.70 5.12 -18.36
CA GLY A 43 5.61 5.97 -17.60
C GLY A 43 4.95 6.63 -16.39
N HIS A 44 3.72 7.15 -16.54
CA HIS A 44 2.95 7.69 -15.42
C HIS A 44 2.55 6.62 -14.40
N PHE A 45 2.17 5.45 -14.87
CA PHE A 45 1.78 4.32 -14.04
C PHE A 45 2.95 3.87 -13.18
N GLN A 46 4.12 3.64 -13.78
CA GLN A 46 5.34 3.24 -13.06
C GLN A 46 5.74 4.26 -11.98
N LYS A 47 5.75 5.56 -12.32
CA LYS A 47 6.08 6.63 -11.36
C LYS A 47 5.07 6.69 -10.20
N THR A 48 3.78 6.59 -10.50
CA THR A 48 2.71 6.65 -9.50
C THR A 48 2.73 5.43 -8.58
N PHE A 49 2.85 4.23 -9.17
CA PHE A 49 2.83 2.98 -8.42
C PHE A 49 4.08 2.79 -7.58
N HIS A 50 5.26 3.04 -8.13
CA HIS A 50 6.49 2.71 -7.39
C HIS A 50 6.70 3.68 -6.21
N GLY A 51 6.46 4.98 -6.39
CA GLY A 51 6.67 5.96 -5.31
C GLY A 51 5.52 6.05 -4.31
N LEU A 52 4.33 6.44 -4.78
CA LEU A 52 3.23 6.81 -3.87
C LEU A 52 2.62 5.60 -3.16
N LEU A 53 2.52 4.44 -3.83
CA LEU A 53 2.01 3.23 -3.20
C LEU A 53 3.00 2.71 -2.15
N GLU A 54 4.31 2.81 -2.40
CA GLU A 54 5.33 2.47 -1.41
C GLU A 54 5.19 3.31 -0.15
N ASP A 55 5.08 4.62 -0.31
CA ASP A 55 4.90 5.54 0.81
C ASP A 55 3.64 5.22 1.63
N ILE A 56 2.52 4.93 0.94
CA ILE A 56 1.26 4.54 1.60
C ILE A 56 1.43 3.25 2.38
N LEU A 57 2.02 2.22 1.77
CA LEU A 57 2.21 0.91 2.38
C LEU A 57 3.16 1.00 3.59
N ARG A 58 4.28 1.70 3.44
CA ARG A 58 5.25 1.89 4.54
C ARG A 58 4.62 2.66 5.70
N LYS A 59 3.88 3.73 5.43
CA LYS A 59 3.19 4.50 6.48
C LYS A 59 2.13 3.66 7.20
N ASN A 60 1.34 2.89 6.44
CA ASN A 60 0.36 1.98 7.03
C ASN A 60 1.02 0.96 7.95
N LEU A 61 2.05 0.27 7.46
CA LEU A 61 2.78 -0.72 8.23
C LEU A 61 3.41 -0.11 9.50
N ALA A 62 4.04 1.07 9.40
CA ALA A 62 4.61 1.76 10.55
C ALA A 62 3.57 2.05 11.65
N LEU A 63 2.39 2.59 11.26
CA LEU A 63 1.30 2.83 12.21
C LEU A 63 0.83 1.56 12.90
N LYS A 64 0.75 0.46 12.14
CA LYS A 64 0.31 -0.82 12.70
C LYS A 64 1.34 -1.45 13.62
N ILE A 65 2.64 -1.37 13.28
CA ILE A 65 3.73 -1.78 14.16
C ILE A 65 3.63 -1.06 15.50
N VAL A 66 3.48 0.27 15.50
CA VAL A 66 3.30 1.06 16.73
C VAL A 66 2.07 0.60 17.52
N LYS A 67 0.95 0.34 16.85
CA LYS A 67 -0.27 -0.12 17.51
C LYS A 67 -0.09 -1.49 18.18
N VAL A 68 0.50 -2.47 17.49
CA VAL A 68 0.72 -3.81 18.08
C VAL A 68 1.79 -3.81 19.16
N MET A 69 2.82 -2.96 19.04
CA MET A 69 3.82 -2.79 20.10
C MET A 69 3.21 -2.19 21.37
N ASN A 70 2.32 -1.20 21.24
CA ASN A 70 1.61 -0.62 22.38
C ASN A 70 0.62 -1.59 23.03
N ALA A 71 0.02 -2.48 22.24
CA ALA A 71 -0.93 -3.48 22.72
C ALA A 71 -0.25 -4.74 23.30
N CYS A 72 1.03 -4.96 23.02
CA CYS A 72 1.79 -6.11 23.50
C CYS A 72 2.67 -5.71 24.71
N PRO A 73 2.43 -6.24 25.92
CA PRO A 73 3.23 -5.93 27.11
C PRO A 73 4.65 -6.55 27.12
N GLY A 74 5.20 -6.91 25.95
CA GLY A 74 6.54 -7.49 25.79
C GLY A 74 6.64 -9.02 25.99
N ASN A 75 5.62 -9.65 26.58
CA ASN A 75 5.53 -11.12 26.75
C ASN A 75 4.31 -11.73 26.04
N CYS A 76 3.72 -11.01 25.08
CA CYS A 76 2.60 -11.55 24.31
C CYS A 76 3.07 -12.67 23.37
N ARG A 77 2.13 -13.54 22.98
CA ARG A 77 2.40 -14.68 22.07
C ARG A 77 3.16 -14.31 20.80
N ASP A 78 2.93 -13.10 20.28
CA ASP A 78 3.50 -12.61 19.02
C ASP A 78 4.71 -11.67 19.23
N ALA A 79 5.28 -11.56 20.45
CA ALA A 79 6.32 -10.58 20.80
C ALA A 79 7.57 -10.66 19.92
N GLU A 80 8.15 -11.85 19.74
CA GLU A 80 9.34 -12.06 18.88
C GLU A 80 9.08 -11.63 17.43
N LYS A 81 7.86 -11.89 16.94
CA LYS A 81 7.47 -11.54 15.57
C LYS A 81 7.25 -10.04 15.41
N ILE A 82 6.65 -9.38 16.40
CA ILE A 82 6.49 -7.92 16.43
C ILE A 82 7.87 -7.24 16.43
N GLU A 83 8.80 -7.71 17.26
CA GLU A 83 10.17 -7.18 17.34
C GLU A 83 10.94 -7.39 16.03
N PHE A 84 10.85 -8.58 15.44
CA PHE A 84 11.44 -8.86 14.13
C PHE A 84 10.92 -7.90 13.05
N ILE A 85 9.60 -7.72 12.95
CA ILE A 85 9.02 -6.82 11.94
C ILE A 85 9.45 -5.37 12.18
N HIS A 86 9.45 -4.90 13.43
CA HIS A 86 9.89 -3.55 13.77
C HIS A 86 11.36 -3.30 13.35
N ARG A 87 12.25 -4.27 13.60
CA ARG A 87 13.67 -4.15 13.24
C ARG A 87 13.92 -4.18 11.72
N GLU A 88 13.24 -5.08 11.03
CA GLU A 88 13.48 -5.28 9.59
C GLU A 88 12.73 -4.27 8.72
N PHE A 89 11.66 -3.65 9.23
CA PHE A 89 10.78 -2.73 8.49
C PHE A 89 11.51 -1.68 7.62
N PRO A 90 12.55 -0.98 8.12
CA PRO A 90 13.24 0.04 7.32
C PRO A 90 13.92 -0.53 6.06
N LYS A 91 14.26 -1.82 6.06
CA LYS A 91 15.03 -2.49 5.01
C LYS A 91 14.17 -3.39 4.11
N MET A 92 12.88 -3.53 4.42
CA MET A 92 11.99 -4.41 3.66
C MET A 92 11.73 -3.88 2.25
N GLU A 93 11.73 -4.79 1.29
CA GLU A 93 11.23 -4.54 -0.07
C GLU A 93 9.72 -4.35 -0.07
N ILE A 94 9.21 -3.51 -0.98
CA ILE A 94 7.78 -3.17 -1.05
C ILE A 94 6.85 -4.38 -1.16
N LYS A 95 7.25 -5.41 -1.92
CA LYS A 95 6.46 -6.66 -2.06
C LYS A 95 6.31 -7.38 -0.72
N LYS A 96 7.33 -7.32 0.14
CA LYS A 96 7.31 -7.89 1.49
C LYS A 96 6.49 -7.02 2.44
N VAL A 97 6.55 -5.69 2.31
CA VAL A 97 5.74 -4.75 3.10
C VAL A 97 4.24 -5.06 2.98
N ALA A 98 3.74 -5.30 1.76
CA ALA A 98 2.32 -5.62 1.54
C ALA A 98 1.88 -6.91 2.26
N ASN A 99 2.67 -7.98 2.18
CA ASN A 99 2.37 -9.24 2.85
C ASN A 99 2.38 -9.08 4.38
N ILE A 100 3.35 -8.35 4.90
CA ILE A 100 3.53 -8.15 6.34
C ILE A 100 2.39 -7.29 6.94
N ILE A 101 1.81 -6.36 6.17
CA ILE A 101 0.61 -5.65 6.61
C ILE A 101 -0.53 -6.64 6.90
N SER A 102 -0.72 -7.66 6.06
CA SER A 102 -1.75 -8.68 6.30
C SER A 102 -1.48 -9.45 7.59
N GLU A 103 -0.23 -9.86 7.81
CA GLU A 103 0.14 -10.61 9.01
C GLU A 103 -0.03 -9.79 10.30
N ILE A 104 0.32 -8.50 10.26
CA ILE A 104 0.10 -7.60 11.41
C ILE A 104 -1.38 -7.34 11.66
N ASN A 105 -2.23 -7.29 10.62
CA ASN A 105 -3.68 -7.19 10.83
C ASN A 105 -4.23 -8.36 11.65
N ASP A 106 -3.70 -9.56 11.43
CA ASP A 106 -4.13 -10.74 12.17
C ASP A 106 -3.62 -10.71 13.61
N ILE A 107 -2.40 -10.21 13.86
CA ILE A 107 -1.86 -9.98 15.22
C ILE A 107 -2.72 -8.93 15.94
N GLU A 108 -2.99 -7.80 15.29
CA GLU A 108 -3.80 -6.70 15.81
C GLU A 108 -5.19 -7.20 16.25
N LYS A 109 -5.89 -7.95 15.38
CA LYS A 109 -7.20 -8.55 15.71
C LYS A 109 -7.14 -9.50 16.91
N ARG A 110 -6.09 -10.33 17.01
CA ARG A 110 -5.92 -11.24 18.15
C ARG A 110 -5.74 -10.46 19.46
N LEU A 111 -4.90 -9.43 19.45
CA LEU A 111 -4.64 -8.58 20.61
C LEU A 111 -5.89 -7.80 21.04
N GLU A 112 -6.66 -7.27 20.09
CA GLU A 112 -7.94 -6.59 20.36
C GLU A 112 -8.95 -7.52 21.03
N ASN A 113 -9.10 -8.75 20.53
CA ASN A 113 -10.01 -9.75 21.13
C ASN A 113 -9.59 -10.15 22.55
N LEU A 114 -8.28 -10.29 22.81
CA LEU A 114 -7.77 -10.60 24.15
C LEU A 114 -8.00 -9.45 25.13
N ASN A 115 -7.79 -8.20 24.70
CA ASN A 115 -8.00 -7.02 25.52
C ASN A 115 -9.49 -6.76 25.81
N GLN A 116 -10.41 -7.11 24.90
CA GLN A 116 -11.85 -7.04 25.14
C GLN A 116 -12.33 -8.14 26.11
N ASN A 117 -11.79 -9.36 26.00
CA ASN A 117 -12.12 -10.46 26.90
C ASN A 117 -11.51 -10.30 28.30
N GLY A 118 -10.44 -9.52 28.45
CA GLY A 118 -9.85 -9.14 29.74
C GLY A 118 -10.63 -8.07 30.52
N MET A 119 -11.61 -7.39 29.90
CA MET A 119 -12.49 -6.40 30.54
C MET A 119 -13.87 -6.96 30.91
N SER A 120 -14.08 -8.28 30.79
CA SER A 120 -15.34 -8.97 31.12
C SER A 120 -15.23 -9.89 32.35
N GLN A 121 -14.27 -9.64 33.24
CA GLN A 121 -14.18 -10.29 34.56
C GLN A 121 -14.11 -9.26 35.67
#